data_AF-A0A8J5MKZ8-F1
#
_entry.id   AF-A0A8J5MKZ8-F1
#
_cell.length_a   1.000
_cell.length_b   1.000
_cell.length_c   1.000
_cell.angle_alpha   90.00
_cell.angle_beta   90.00
_cell.angle_gamma   90.00
#
_symmetry.space_group_name_H-M   'P 1'
#
loop_
_entity.id
_entity.type
_entity.pdbx_description
1 polymer ?
#
loop_
_entity_poly.entity_id
_entity_poly.type
_entity_poly.pdbx_seq_one_letter_code
_entity_poly.pdbx_strand_id
1 'polypeptide(L)'
;MMGVKISDRHLQEVISETDEDGSGEIEFEEFAALAAKFLSEEDEEALKKELKEAFRIYDRGGNGYITVHTLKEILRELDNKLTEDNLDSIIEEVDEDGSGTIDFNEFMKMMNG
;
A
#
# COMPACT_ATOMS: atom_id res chain seq x y z
N MET A 1 23.81 8.16 0.72
CA MET A 1 23.67 8.91 -0.55
C MET A 1 22.35 8.48 -1.17
N MET A 2 21.29 9.23 -0.92
CA MET A 2 19.95 8.98 -1.45
C MET A 2 19.90 9.62 -2.83
N GLY A 3 19.90 8.82 -3.89
CA GLY A 3 19.89 9.28 -5.26
C GLY A 3 18.57 8.91 -5.90
N VAL A 4 17.61 9.83 -5.89
CA VAL A 4 16.35 9.68 -6.61
C VAL A 4 16.68 9.86 -8.10
N LYS A 5 16.49 8.82 -8.91
CA LYS A 5 16.68 8.90 -10.37
C LYS A 5 15.42 9.48 -11.01
N ILE A 6 15.23 10.78 -10.89
CA ILE A 6 14.19 11.50 -11.63
C ILE A 6 14.75 11.80 -13.02
N SER A 7 13.99 11.48 -14.07
CA SER A 7 14.35 11.82 -15.46
C SER A 7 14.13 13.32 -15.71
N ASP A 8 15.02 13.96 -16.47
CA ASP A 8 14.96 15.40 -16.83
C ASP A 8 13.56 15.86 -17.29
N ARG A 9 12.81 14.97 -17.95
CA ARG A 9 11.45 15.27 -18.43
C ARG A 9 10.43 15.35 -17.29
N HIS A 10 10.47 14.42 -16.33
CA HIS A 10 9.64 14.50 -15.13
C HIS A 10 10.06 15.68 -14.26
N LEU A 11 11.37 15.97 -14.19
CA LEU A 11 11.89 17.09 -13.43
C LEU A 11 11.31 18.43 -13.91
N GLN A 12 11.17 18.63 -15.23
CA GLN A 12 10.54 19.84 -15.77
C GLN A 12 9.03 19.93 -15.46
N GLU A 13 8.30 18.82 -15.51
CA GLU A 13 6.86 18.81 -15.16
C GLU A 13 6.68 19.19 -13.68
N VAL A 14 7.44 18.53 -12.80
CA VAL A 14 7.46 18.74 -11.35
C VAL A 14 7.85 20.19 -10.97
N ILE A 15 8.86 20.76 -11.64
CA ILE A 15 9.22 22.18 -11.46
C ILE A 15 8.07 23.07 -11.92
N SER A 16 7.51 22.86 -13.11
CA SER A 16 6.45 23.74 -13.64
C SER A 16 5.15 23.72 -12.82
N GLU A 17 4.88 22.63 -12.09
CA GLU A 17 3.72 22.51 -11.21
C GLU A 17 3.91 23.18 -9.85
N THR A 18 5.16 23.47 -9.46
CA THR A 18 5.51 23.90 -8.09
C THR A 18 6.14 25.29 -8.06
N ASP A 19 6.77 25.70 -9.16
CA ASP A 19 7.34 27.03 -9.41
C ASP A 19 6.20 28.05 -9.62
N GLU A 20 5.65 28.53 -8.50
CA GLU A 20 4.53 29.49 -8.52
C GLU A 20 4.99 30.88 -8.94
N ASP A 21 6.27 31.20 -8.71
CA ASP A 21 6.84 32.50 -9.01
C ASP A 21 7.38 32.60 -10.45
N GLY A 22 7.50 31.47 -11.16
CA GLY A 22 7.95 31.38 -12.54
C GLY A 22 9.44 31.67 -12.71
N SER A 23 10.21 31.52 -11.64
CA SER A 23 11.66 31.73 -11.63
C SER A 23 12.40 30.66 -12.44
N GLY A 24 11.77 29.50 -12.67
CA GLY A 24 12.39 28.33 -13.28
C GLY A 24 13.32 27.58 -12.33
N GLU A 25 13.38 27.97 -11.06
CA GLU A 25 14.16 27.36 -9.99
C GLU A 25 13.21 27.00 -8.84
N ILE A 26 13.47 25.89 -8.13
CA ILE A 26 12.67 25.53 -6.94
C ILE A 26 13.34 26.12 -5.71
N GLU A 27 12.64 27.03 -5.03
CA GLU A 27 13.09 27.61 -3.76
C GLU A 27 12.90 26.62 -2.60
N PHE A 28 13.50 26.87 -1.43
CA PHE A 28 13.43 25.92 -0.31
C PHE A 28 11.99 25.62 0.16
N GLU A 29 11.10 26.62 0.11
CA GLU A 29 9.69 26.47 0.50
C GLU A 29 8.93 25.60 -0.52
N GLU A 30 9.18 25.82 -1.81
CA GLU A 30 8.65 25.01 -2.91
C GLU A 30 9.21 23.59 -2.88
N PHE A 31 10.51 23.43 -2.56
CA PHE A 31 11.15 22.14 -2.38
C PHE A 31 10.56 21.39 -1.19
N ALA A 32 10.26 22.07 -0.08
CA ALA A 32 9.62 21.46 1.07
C ALA A 32 8.20 20.99 0.76
N ALA A 33 7.43 21.78 0.00
CA ALA A 33 6.11 21.39 -0.48
C ALA A 33 6.18 20.20 -1.45
N LEU A 34 7.14 20.24 -2.38
CA LEU A 34 7.41 19.16 -3.32
C LEU A 34 7.79 17.88 -2.60
N ALA A 35 8.75 17.96 -1.68
CA ALA A 35 9.26 16.83 -0.92
C ALA A 35 8.16 16.26 -0.02
N ALA A 36 7.32 17.09 0.61
CA ALA A 36 6.20 16.59 1.39
C ALA A 36 5.20 15.79 0.52
N LYS A 37 4.91 16.27 -0.70
CA LYS A 37 4.00 15.59 -1.64
C LYS A 37 4.61 14.32 -2.23
N PHE A 38 5.89 14.38 -2.65
CA PHE A 38 6.61 13.23 -3.18
C PHE A 38 6.85 12.16 -2.12
N LEU A 39 7.21 12.54 -0.89
CA LEU A 39 7.38 11.57 0.19
C LEU A 39 6.05 10.86 0.48
N SER A 40 4.91 11.57 0.51
CA SER A 40 3.62 10.92 0.70
C SER A 40 3.22 9.97 -0.44
N GLU A 41 3.42 10.37 -1.70
CA GLU A 41 3.01 9.56 -2.85
C GLU A 41 3.96 8.37 -3.10
N GLU A 42 5.27 8.57 -2.90
CA GLU A 42 6.28 7.52 -3.03
C GLU A 42 6.14 6.49 -1.91
N ASP A 43 5.79 6.92 -0.68
CA ASP A 43 5.48 6.03 0.44
C ASP A 43 4.19 5.22 0.17
N GLU A 44 3.15 5.80 -0.42
CA GLU A 44 1.91 5.08 -0.76
C GLU A 44 2.14 4.01 -1.84
N GLU A 45 2.85 4.33 -2.93
CA GLU A 45 3.15 3.36 -3.99
C GLU A 45 4.14 2.29 -3.51
N ALA A 46 5.11 2.65 -2.66
CA ALA A 46 6.01 1.68 -2.03
C ALA A 46 5.23 0.74 -1.09
N LEU A 47 4.36 1.28 -0.24
CA LEU A 47 3.51 0.50 0.65
C LEU A 47 2.59 -0.44 -0.15
N LYS A 48 1.94 0.06 -1.20
CA LYS A 48 1.09 -0.74 -2.08
C LYS A 48 1.86 -1.87 -2.75
N LYS A 49 3.11 -1.63 -3.12
CA LYS A 49 3.98 -2.66 -3.69
C LYS A 49 4.35 -3.73 -2.65
N GLU A 50 4.71 -3.34 -1.43
CA GLU A 50 4.97 -4.28 -0.34
C GLU A 50 3.73 -5.11 0.00
N LEU A 51 2.55 -4.47 0.09
CA LEU A 51 1.28 -5.14 0.31
C LEU A 51 0.94 -6.11 -0.81
N LYS A 52 1.25 -5.76 -2.06
CA LYS A 52 1.03 -6.63 -3.22
C LYS A 52 1.98 -7.83 -3.23
N GLU A 53 3.22 -7.66 -2.79
CA GLU A 53 4.15 -8.77 -2.61
C GLU A 53 3.70 -9.69 -1.49
N ALA A 54 3.28 -9.14 -0.35
CA ALA A 54 2.70 -9.91 0.76
C ALA A 54 1.44 -10.66 0.31
N PHE A 55 0.52 -9.99 -0.38
CA PHE A 55 -0.69 -10.60 -0.93
C PHE A 55 -0.36 -11.78 -1.86
N ARG A 56 0.68 -11.65 -2.68
CA ARG A 56 1.11 -12.71 -3.60
C ARG A 56 1.74 -13.92 -2.89
N ILE A 57 2.35 -13.71 -1.72
CA ILE A 57 2.84 -14.80 -0.87
C ILE A 57 1.65 -15.60 -0.31
N TYR A 58 0.56 -14.91 0.01
CA TYR A 58 -0.63 -15.50 0.60
C TYR A 58 -1.59 -16.10 -0.44
N ASP A 59 -1.73 -15.49 -1.62
CA ASP A 59 -2.46 -16.03 -2.77
C ASP A 59 -1.66 -17.18 -3.44
N ARG A 60 -1.56 -18.31 -2.74
CA ARG A 60 -0.91 -19.53 -3.24
C ARG A 60 -1.55 -20.07 -4.52
N GLY A 61 -2.81 -19.69 -4.80
CA GLY A 61 -3.54 -20.09 -6.00
C GLY A 61 -3.26 -19.20 -7.21
N GLY A 62 -2.75 -17.98 -7.01
CA GLY A 62 -2.59 -16.99 -8.07
C GLY A 62 -3.91 -16.53 -8.68
N ASN A 63 -5.01 -16.65 -7.92
CA ASN A 63 -6.35 -16.37 -8.40
C ASN A 63 -6.72 -14.88 -8.25
N GLY A 64 -5.89 -14.10 -7.57
CA GLY A 64 -6.14 -12.69 -7.27
C GLY A 64 -7.00 -12.44 -6.04
N TYR A 65 -7.26 -13.49 -5.24
CA TYR A 65 -8.04 -13.43 -4.00
C TYR A 65 -7.51 -14.46 -2.99
N ILE A 66 -7.57 -14.14 -1.70
CA ILE A 66 -7.20 -15.05 -0.61
C ILE A 66 -8.49 -15.65 -0.05
N THR A 67 -8.61 -16.98 -0.08
CA THR A 67 -9.79 -17.61 0.52
C THR A 67 -9.77 -17.46 2.04
N VAL A 68 -10.95 -17.35 2.66
CA VAL A 68 -11.11 -17.34 4.11
C VAL A 68 -10.35 -18.48 4.78
N HIS A 69 -10.37 -19.67 4.18
CA HIS A 69 -9.62 -20.82 4.68
C HIS A 69 -8.11 -20.54 4.75
N THR A 70 -7.53 -20.00 3.67
CA THR A 70 -6.11 -19.65 3.62
C THR A 70 -5.75 -18.57 4.64
N LEU A 71 -6.59 -17.54 4.78
CA LEU A 71 -6.37 -16.48 5.76
C LEU A 71 -6.39 -17.03 7.20
N LYS A 72 -7.31 -17.93 7.52
CA LYS A 72 -7.35 -18.63 8.82
C LYS A 72 -6.09 -19.44 9.10
N GLU A 73 -5.57 -20.16 8.10
CA GLU A 73 -4.32 -20.90 8.25
C GLU A 73 -3.14 -19.97 8.54
N ILE A 74 -3.03 -18.86 7.80
CA ILE A 74 -1.98 -17.85 8.00
C ILE A 74 -2.06 -17.24 9.40
N LEU A 75 -3.25 -16.84 9.84
CA LEU A 75 -3.46 -16.25 11.17
C LEU A 75 -3.09 -17.23 12.29
N ARG A 76 -3.38 -18.52 12.13
CA ARG A 76 -2.92 -19.56 13.08
C ARG A 76 -1.42 -19.79 13.05
N GLU A 77 -0.77 -19.68 11.89
CA GLU A 77 0.69 -19.78 11.77
C GLU A 77 1.37 -18.58 12.46
N LEU A 78 0.77 -17.39 12.38
CA LEU A 78 1.26 -16.17 13.04
C LEU A 78 1.03 -16.18 14.55
N ASP A 79 -0.18 -16.56 14.99
CA ASP A 79 -0.52 -16.69 16.40
C ASP A 79 -1.39 -17.94 16.64
N ASN A 80 -0.76 -18.97 17.18
CA ASN A 80 -1.40 -20.25 17.47
C ASN A 80 -2.39 -20.20 18.65
N LYS A 81 -2.55 -19.04 19.31
CA LYS A 81 -3.54 -18.84 20.38
C LYS A 81 -4.90 -18.39 19.88
N LEU A 82 -5.00 -17.97 18.60
CA LEU A 82 -6.27 -17.56 18.01
C LEU A 82 -7.21 -18.77 17.91
N THR A 83 -8.38 -18.68 18.56
CA THR A 83 -9.44 -19.69 18.48
C THR A 83 -10.21 -19.57 17.18
N GLU A 84 -11.02 -20.58 16.84
CA GLU A 84 -11.89 -20.47 15.66
C GLU A 84 -12.85 -19.29 15.75
N ASP A 85 -13.44 -19.02 16.92
CA ASP A 85 -14.29 -17.84 17.11
C ASP A 85 -13.54 -16.52 16.85
N ASN A 86 -12.27 -16.40 17.26
CA ASN A 86 -11.48 -15.19 16.99
C ASN A 86 -11.18 -15.05 15.50
N LEU A 87 -10.86 -16.16 14.85
CA LEU A 87 -10.62 -16.17 13.41
C LEU A 87 -11.90 -15.81 12.65
N ASP A 88 -13.06 -16.35 13.04
CA ASP A 88 -14.35 -16.02 12.44
C ASP A 88 -14.70 -14.55 12.61
N SER A 89 -14.47 -13.96 13.79
CA SER A 89 -14.65 -12.51 13.99
C SER A 89 -13.74 -11.68 13.08
N ILE A 90 -12.46 -12.04 12.96
CA ILE A 90 -11.52 -11.32 12.07
C ILE A 90 -11.98 -11.43 10.62
N ILE A 91 -12.48 -12.59 10.20
CA ILE A 91 -12.97 -12.79 8.84
C ILE A 91 -14.22 -11.95 8.58
N GLU A 92 -15.18 -11.93 9.50
CA GLU A 92 -16.39 -11.09 9.37
C GLU A 92 -16.07 -9.59 9.33
N GLU A 93 -14.98 -9.15 9.96
CA GLU A 93 -14.54 -7.76 9.90
C GLU A 93 -13.87 -7.38 8.57
N VAL A 94 -13.26 -8.33 7.86
CA VAL A 94 -12.48 -8.06 6.63
C VAL A 94 -13.26 -8.40 5.36
N ASP A 95 -14.07 -9.47 5.36
CA ASP A 95 -14.97 -9.88 4.26
C ASP A 95 -16.27 -9.05 4.29
N GLU A 96 -16.14 -7.74 4.03
CA GLU A 96 -17.26 -6.79 4.08
C GLU A 96 -18.35 -7.11 3.04
N ASP A 97 -17.96 -7.70 1.91
CA ASP A 97 -18.86 -8.05 0.82
C ASP A 97 -19.49 -9.45 0.97
N GLY A 98 -19.01 -10.24 1.93
CA GLY A 98 -19.48 -11.59 2.21
C GLY A 98 -19.23 -12.57 1.08
N SER A 99 -18.22 -12.31 0.25
CA SER A 99 -17.84 -13.18 -0.88
C SER A 99 -17.20 -14.49 -0.41
N GLY A 100 -16.76 -14.57 0.86
CA GLY A 100 -15.98 -15.69 1.38
C GLY A 100 -14.55 -15.71 0.86
N THR A 101 -14.10 -14.60 0.28
CA THR A 101 -12.76 -14.39 -0.26
C THR A 101 -12.33 -12.96 0.01
N ILE A 102 -11.04 -12.76 0.29
CA ILE A 102 -10.46 -11.46 0.58
C ILE A 102 -9.76 -10.98 -0.69
N ASP A 103 -10.27 -9.90 -1.28
CA ASP A 103 -9.63 -9.25 -2.42
C ASP A 103 -8.49 -8.31 -1.98
N PHE A 104 -7.76 -7.78 -2.97
CA PHE A 104 -6.61 -6.91 -2.68
C PHE A 104 -7.00 -5.61 -1.95
N ASN A 105 -8.15 -5.02 -2.25
CA ASN A 105 -8.63 -3.80 -1.58
C ASN A 105 -9.02 -4.10 -0.13
N GLU A 106 -9.68 -5.23 0.12
CA GLU A 106 -10.04 -5.66 1.48
C GLU A 106 -8.80 -5.96 2.31
N PHE A 107 -7.80 -6.64 1.71
CA PHE A 107 -6.51 -6.86 2.34
C PHE A 107 -5.76 -5.54 2.65
N MET A 108 -5.82 -4.57 1.74
CA MET A 108 -5.24 -3.24 1.97
C MET A 108 -5.93 -2.54 3.15
N LYS A 109 -7.26 -2.55 3.22
CA LYS A 109 -8.00 -1.97 4.35
C LYS A 109 -7.62 -2.61 5.67
N MET A 110 -7.48 -3.93 5.71
CA MET A 110 -7.03 -4.66 6.90
C MET A 110 -5.64 -4.22 7.37
N MET A 111 -4.70 -4.01 6.44
CA MET A 111 -3.32 -3.63 6.78
C MET A 111 -3.14 -2.14 7.05
N ASN A 112 -4.07 -1.30 6.59
CA ASN A 112 -4.01 0.16 6.73
C ASN A 112 -4.93 0.68 7.87
N GLY A 113 -5.55 -0.22 8.62
CA GLY A 113 -6.40 0.06 9.78
C GLY A 113 -5.63 0.17 11.09
#